data_AF-A0A518DIP5-F1
#
_entry.id   AF-A0A518DIP5-F1
#
_cell.length_a   1.000
_cell.length_b   1.000
_cell.length_c   1.000
_cell.angle_alpha   90.00
_cell.angle_beta   90.00
_cell.angle_gamma   90.00
#
_symmetry.space_group_name_H-M   'P 1'
#
loop_
_entity.id
_entity.type
_entity.pdbx_description
1 polymer ?
#
loop_
_entity_poly.entity_id
_entity_poly.type
_entity_poly.pdbx_seq_one_letter_code
_entity_poly.pdbx_strand_id
1 'polypeptide(L)'
;MSLLHPAAHLQLLGQALFCGALAAAIGANGTAAAGGGPENLILIVNQNSQGSKTIANHYARLRGLPPGNLVYLDYTGPKETCSVAEFREQILQPVLKEVDRRKLSLQTDYLVYSSDFPWRVSFEEDHPDIKLSKQQAAHASITGATYLWRHVMAGSLGLLGLDVNWYVPAADGANLSQCARLSDVASQGFRGRYTWQRGAVRSDDPKTGQGYLLSTMLGVTTGRGNTVSEVLSYLERSAGADATQPRGTFYFCRNDDIRSKTRHECFPAVVEQLALAGAVGRVHEGDLPTGADDILGLTTGRAVLKFAGSHVRTLPGAIIDNLTSNAGILSANSFQTPISEYLRAGAAGVSGTVFEPYAIQAKFPLPTVHLHYRRGCSLAEAYYQSVAGPYQLLILGDPLCQPWAHPPEVELVGVEPGETVGEKMSLTASVEPNDPAHPTQCELFVDGRLRARLPAGRPFSFATSELATGWHELRVVASTPDAIETQGRSVLPFLVSRDDEPLPALRFSASAAVEASRRVRVFVDPPQAGPMLLMHDSRKVAEIPAGQAGVEVVAGSLGRGFARLSAQSESSGATTAPRWLEVR
;
A
#
# COMPACT_ATOMS: atom_id res chain seq x y z
N MET A 1 -25.21 -62.74 -28.82
CA MET A 1 -25.27 -61.69 -27.77
C MET A 1 -24.40 -62.14 -26.63
N SER A 2 -23.36 -61.34 -26.36
CA SER A 2 -22.22 -61.61 -25.48
C SER A 2 -22.58 -61.98 -24.04
N LEU A 3 -21.82 -62.90 -23.45
CA LEU A 3 -20.83 -62.61 -22.39
C LEU A 3 -20.29 -63.94 -21.81
N LEU A 4 -19.00 -64.19 -22.03
CA LEU A 4 -18.19 -65.19 -21.34
C LEU A 4 -17.10 -64.44 -20.57
N HIS A 5 -16.92 -64.79 -19.30
CA HIS A 5 -15.69 -64.56 -18.53
C HIS A 5 -14.49 -65.27 -19.21
N PRO A 6 -13.24 -64.79 -19.02
CA PRO A 6 -12.40 -65.39 -17.98
C PRO A 6 -11.39 -64.45 -17.30
N ALA A 7 -10.80 -64.97 -16.23
CA ALA A 7 -9.73 -64.38 -15.44
C ALA A 7 -8.31 -64.71 -15.97
N ALA A 8 -7.34 -63.89 -15.50
CA ALA A 8 -5.96 -64.24 -15.10
C ALA A 8 -4.74 -63.86 -16.01
N HIS A 9 -3.84 -63.05 -15.39
CA HIS A 9 -2.36 -62.94 -15.50
C HIS A 9 -1.72 -62.50 -16.85
N LEU A 10 -0.66 -61.67 -16.96
CA LEU A 10 0.57 -61.55 -16.16
C LEU A 10 1.42 -60.28 -16.55
N GLN A 11 2.07 -59.64 -15.56
CA GLN A 11 3.35 -58.88 -15.54
C GLN A 11 3.58 -57.57 -16.35
N LEU A 12 3.95 -56.46 -15.66
CA LEU A 12 5.36 -56.07 -15.40
C LEU A 12 5.46 -54.80 -14.51
N LEU A 13 6.30 -54.88 -13.46
CA LEU A 13 7.23 -53.87 -12.87
C LEU A 13 6.76 -52.40 -12.77
N GLY A 14 6.75 -51.69 -11.63
CA GLY A 14 7.62 -51.76 -10.45
C GLY A 14 8.13 -50.34 -10.13
N GLN A 15 7.85 -49.86 -8.92
CA GLN A 15 8.45 -48.69 -8.23
C GLN A 15 8.04 -47.27 -8.64
N ALA A 16 7.14 -46.66 -7.85
CA ALA A 16 7.17 -45.24 -7.51
C ALA A 16 6.48 -45.02 -6.15
N LEU A 17 7.25 -45.24 -5.08
CA LEU A 17 6.87 -44.95 -3.70
C LEU A 17 8.02 -44.15 -3.09
N PHE A 18 7.93 -42.82 -3.13
CA PHE A 18 8.46 -41.89 -2.10
C PHE A 18 8.16 -40.44 -2.50
N CYS A 19 6.98 -39.93 -2.11
CA CYS A 19 6.71 -38.50 -1.96
C CYS A 19 5.75 -38.36 -0.77
N GLY A 20 6.31 -38.44 0.43
CA GLY A 20 5.58 -38.26 1.67
C GLY A 20 6.42 -37.46 2.65
N ALA A 21 6.15 -36.16 2.74
CA ALA A 21 6.15 -35.35 3.97
C ALA A 21 6.03 -33.85 3.64
N LEU A 22 4.80 -33.36 3.42
CA LEU A 22 4.41 -32.01 3.83
C LEU A 22 2.88 -31.96 4.00
N ALA A 23 2.39 -32.61 5.04
CA ALA A 23 0.98 -32.53 5.44
C ALA A 23 0.90 -32.56 6.98
N ALA A 24 1.00 -31.38 7.58
CA ALA A 24 0.59 -31.07 8.95
C ALA A 24 0.58 -29.53 9.06
N ALA A 25 -0.47 -28.82 9.45
CA ALA A 25 -1.85 -29.13 9.77
C ALA A 25 -2.67 -27.87 9.43
N ILE A 26 -3.67 -27.98 8.55
CA ILE A 26 -4.69 -26.94 8.35
C ILE A 26 -5.81 -27.27 9.32
N GLY A 27 -5.85 -26.60 10.46
CA GLY A 27 -6.77 -26.96 11.53
C GLY A 27 -6.59 -26.13 12.80
N ALA A 28 -6.69 -24.82 12.68
CA ALA A 28 -7.13 -23.94 13.75
C ALA A 28 -7.90 -22.79 13.08
N ASN A 29 -9.11 -22.48 13.57
CA ASN A 29 -9.78 -21.23 13.26
C ASN A 29 -8.94 -20.09 13.83
N GLY A 30 -7.85 -19.75 13.13
CA GLY A 30 -7.06 -18.57 13.43
C GLY A 30 -7.90 -17.37 13.07
N THR A 31 -8.11 -16.48 14.03
CA THR A 31 -8.55 -15.12 13.77
C THR A 31 -7.67 -14.58 12.63
N ALA A 32 -8.28 -14.30 11.47
CA ALA A 32 -7.55 -13.84 10.31
C ALA A 32 -6.89 -12.50 10.65
N ALA A 33 -5.57 -12.52 10.82
CA ALA A 33 -4.81 -11.37 11.28
C ALA A 33 -4.83 -10.20 10.27
N ALA A 34 -5.09 -8.97 10.69
CA ALA A 34 -5.29 -7.76 9.88
C ALA A 34 -4.64 -6.48 10.39
N GLY A 35 -3.56 -6.08 9.73
CA GLY A 35 -2.89 -4.79 9.86
C GLY A 35 -1.86 -4.70 8.73
N GLY A 36 -1.68 -3.54 8.09
CA GLY A 36 -0.86 -3.42 6.88
C GLY A 36 0.62 -3.10 7.11
N GLY A 37 1.45 -3.35 6.11
CA GLY A 37 2.88 -2.99 6.13
C GLY A 37 3.53 -2.99 4.75
N PRO A 38 4.84 -2.70 4.66
CA PRO A 38 5.56 -2.62 3.39
C PRO A 38 5.53 -3.93 2.59
N GLU A 39 5.43 -5.08 3.25
CA GLU A 39 5.31 -6.41 2.64
C GLU A 39 3.97 -6.57 1.89
N ASN A 40 2.94 -5.84 2.32
CA ASN A 40 1.58 -5.95 1.82
C ASN A 40 1.20 -4.88 0.79
N LEU A 41 2.10 -3.92 0.53
CA LEU A 41 1.86 -2.79 -0.38
C LEU A 41 2.49 -3.05 -1.74
N ILE A 42 1.70 -2.93 -2.81
CA ILE A 42 2.19 -2.88 -4.19
C ILE A 42 2.25 -1.43 -4.66
N LEU A 43 3.44 -0.97 -5.05
CA LEU A 43 3.66 0.37 -5.56
C LEU A 43 3.69 0.38 -7.08
N ILE A 44 2.73 1.07 -7.69
CA ILE A 44 2.53 1.19 -9.12
C ILE A 44 3.30 2.41 -9.63
N VAL A 45 4.23 2.19 -10.55
CA VAL A 45 5.18 3.20 -11.05
C VAL A 45 4.95 3.41 -12.54
N ASN A 46 4.73 4.66 -12.97
CA ASN A 46 4.73 4.99 -14.38
C ASN A 46 6.18 5.03 -14.88
N GLN A 47 6.61 4.03 -15.65
CA GLN A 47 8.00 3.92 -16.09
C GLN A 47 8.43 5.04 -17.03
N ASN A 48 7.46 5.65 -17.72
CA ASN A 48 7.63 6.74 -18.67
C ASN A 48 7.65 8.11 -17.99
N SER A 49 7.39 8.18 -16.67
CA SER A 49 7.52 9.42 -15.90
C SER A 49 8.78 9.44 -15.03
N GLN A 50 9.60 10.49 -15.20
CA GLN A 50 10.71 10.77 -14.30
C GLN A 50 10.24 11.13 -12.88
N GLY A 51 9.13 11.86 -12.75
CA GLY A 51 8.54 12.18 -11.45
C GLY A 51 8.11 10.91 -10.71
N SER A 52 7.38 10.03 -11.39
CA SER A 52 6.90 8.78 -10.80
C SER A 52 8.03 7.85 -10.37
N LYS A 53 9.12 7.73 -11.15
CA LYS A 53 10.29 6.93 -10.76
C LYS A 53 11.03 7.55 -9.58
N THR A 54 11.19 8.87 -9.56
CA THR A 54 11.86 9.58 -8.46
C THR A 54 11.10 9.41 -7.14
N ILE A 55 9.79 9.60 -7.16
CA ILE A 55 8.92 9.39 -6.00
C ILE A 55 8.94 7.93 -5.56
N ALA A 56 8.90 6.99 -6.51
CA ALA A 56 8.91 5.56 -6.20
C ALA A 56 10.23 5.09 -5.57
N ASN A 57 11.38 5.49 -6.13
CA ASN A 57 12.69 5.21 -5.56
C ASN A 57 12.79 5.71 -4.11
N HIS A 58 12.35 6.95 -3.90
CA HIS A 58 12.37 7.58 -2.60
C HIS A 58 11.47 6.85 -1.59
N TYR A 59 10.19 6.63 -1.95
CA TYR A 59 9.22 6.00 -1.06
C TYR A 59 9.54 4.53 -0.78
N ALA A 60 10.01 3.77 -1.77
CA ALA A 60 10.41 2.38 -1.59
C ALA A 60 11.59 2.25 -0.62
N ARG A 61 12.56 3.16 -0.68
CA ARG A 61 13.65 3.22 0.30
C ARG A 61 13.15 3.63 1.69
N LEU A 62 12.30 4.67 1.74
CA LEU A 62 11.78 5.24 2.98
C LEU A 62 10.94 4.22 3.79
N ARG A 63 10.07 3.47 3.10
CA ARG A 63 9.19 2.46 3.71
C ARG A 63 9.80 1.05 3.71
N GLY A 64 11.00 0.88 3.14
CA GLY A 64 11.64 -0.42 3.01
C GLY A 64 10.80 -1.42 2.21
N LEU A 65 10.23 -1.02 1.06
CA LEU A 65 9.42 -1.91 0.24
C LEU A 65 10.26 -3.05 -0.39
N PRO A 66 9.77 -4.30 -0.37
CA PRO A 66 10.42 -5.38 -1.10
C PRO A 66 10.53 -5.03 -2.60
N PRO A 67 11.63 -5.33 -3.29
CA PRO A 67 11.80 -5.01 -4.71
C PRO A 67 10.68 -5.60 -5.59
N GLY A 68 10.23 -6.81 -5.25
CA GLY A 68 9.13 -7.49 -5.94
C GLY A 68 7.76 -6.81 -5.81
N ASN A 69 7.62 -5.84 -4.91
CA ASN A 69 6.37 -5.10 -4.69
C ASN A 69 6.25 -3.85 -5.57
N LEU A 70 7.28 -3.47 -6.32
CA LEU A 70 7.18 -2.36 -7.28
C LEU A 70 6.69 -2.90 -8.63
N VAL A 71 5.64 -2.34 -9.21
CA VAL A 71 5.13 -2.70 -10.53
C VAL A 71 5.28 -1.51 -11.46
N TYR A 72 6.20 -1.64 -12.43
CA TYR A 72 6.46 -0.63 -13.44
C TYR A 72 5.51 -0.84 -14.63
N LEU A 73 4.66 0.15 -14.91
CA LEU A 73 3.73 0.13 -16.04
C LEU A 73 4.25 1.00 -17.18
N ASP A 74 4.11 0.49 -18.40
CA ASP A 74 4.32 1.22 -19.65
C ASP A 74 3.15 2.14 -19.98
N TYR A 75 2.87 3.08 -19.09
CA TYR A 75 1.71 3.96 -19.22
C TYR A 75 2.08 5.26 -19.93
N THR A 76 1.45 5.52 -21.08
CA THR A 76 1.59 6.77 -21.86
C THR A 76 0.28 7.53 -22.00
N GLY A 77 -0.78 7.04 -21.35
CA GLY A 77 -2.12 7.63 -21.39
C GLY A 77 -2.27 8.94 -20.60
N PRO A 78 -3.50 9.47 -20.54
CA PRO A 78 -3.78 10.76 -19.91
C PRO A 78 -3.56 10.75 -18.39
N LYS A 79 -3.03 11.85 -17.86
CA LYS A 79 -2.72 12.02 -16.42
C LYS A 79 -3.83 12.69 -15.61
N GLU A 80 -4.88 13.18 -16.28
CA GLU A 80 -6.03 13.80 -15.59
C GLU A 80 -7.23 12.87 -15.54
N THR A 81 -7.74 12.47 -16.71
CA THR A 81 -8.91 11.61 -16.84
C THR A 81 -8.65 10.56 -17.91
N CYS A 82 -8.97 9.30 -17.61
CA CYS A 82 -9.01 8.20 -18.56
C CYS A 82 -10.42 7.60 -18.59
N SER A 83 -10.74 6.81 -19.61
CA SER A 83 -11.95 5.97 -19.60
C SER A 83 -11.77 4.76 -18.67
N VAL A 84 -12.87 4.16 -18.24
CA VAL A 84 -12.86 2.93 -17.44
C VAL A 84 -12.24 1.77 -18.22
N ALA A 85 -12.39 1.72 -19.55
CA ALA A 85 -11.73 0.74 -20.39
C ALA A 85 -10.20 0.91 -20.35
N GLU A 86 -9.70 2.13 -20.55
CA GLU A 86 -8.26 2.44 -20.42
C GLU A 86 -7.73 2.09 -19.03
N PHE A 87 -8.47 2.46 -17.97
CA PHE A 87 -8.09 2.13 -16.60
C PHE A 87 -8.02 0.61 -16.38
N ARG A 88 -9.04 -0.14 -16.84
CA ARG A 88 -9.12 -1.60 -16.71
C ARG A 88 -7.97 -2.26 -17.45
N GLU A 89 -7.77 -1.92 -18.72
CA GLU A 89 -6.88 -2.64 -19.63
C GLU A 89 -5.42 -2.22 -19.55
N GLN A 90 -5.14 -0.94 -19.31
CA GLN A 90 -3.77 -0.39 -19.33
C GLN A 90 -3.18 -0.22 -17.93
N ILE A 91 -4.00 -0.20 -16.87
CA ILE A 91 -3.53 0.03 -15.50
C ILE A 91 -3.86 -1.16 -14.59
N LEU A 92 -5.14 -1.37 -14.28
CA LEU A 92 -5.55 -2.27 -13.20
C LEU A 92 -5.29 -3.75 -13.55
N GLN A 93 -5.72 -4.22 -14.72
CA GLN A 93 -5.52 -5.62 -15.09
C GLN A 93 -4.04 -6.00 -15.25
N PRO A 94 -3.16 -5.18 -15.87
CA PRO A 94 -1.72 -5.44 -15.87
C PRO A 94 -1.11 -5.55 -14.47
N VAL A 95 -1.52 -4.68 -13.53
CA VAL A 95 -1.06 -4.75 -12.13
C VAL A 95 -1.51 -6.04 -11.46
N LEU A 96 -2.80 -6.39 -11.55
CA LEU A 96 -3.33 -7.61 -10.94
C LEU A 96 -2.66 -8.87 -11.52
N LYS A 97 -2.45 -8.91 -12.84
CA LYS A 97 -1.71 -9.99 -13.50
C LYS A 97 -0.28 -10.11 -12.96
N GLU A 98 0.40 -9.00 -12.72
CA GLU A 98 1.76 -9.02 -12.22
C GLU A 98 1.83 -9.45 -10.74
N VAL A 99 0.88 -9.01 -9.91
CA VAL A 99 0.71 -9.48 -8.54
C VAL A 99 0.48 -10.99 -8.49
N ASP A 100 -0.40 -11.51 -9.35
CA ASP A 100 -0.67 -12.96 -9.47
C ASP A 100 0.55 -13.73 -9.98
N ARG A 101 1.21 -13.23 -11.04
CA ARG A 101 2.40 -13.86 -11.63
C ARG A 101 3.53 -13.99 -10.60
N ARG A 102 3.69 -12.98 -9.74
CA ARG A 102 4.69 -12.96 -8.66
C ARG A 102 4.22 -13.70 -7.40
N LYS A 103 2.98 -14.21 -7.38
CA LYS A 103 2.36 -14.91 -6.25
C LYS A 103 2.27 -14.05 -4.99
N LEU A 104 1.90 -12.77 -5.17
CA LEU A 104 1.75 -11.77 -4.10
C LEU A 104 0.28 -11.52 -3.72
N SER A 105 -0.68 -12.16 -4.37
CA SER A 105 -2.11 -11.85 -4.21
C SER A 105 -2.62 -12.08 -2.78
N LEU A 106 -2.16 -13.15 -2.11
CA LEU A 106 -2.59 -13.50 -0.74
C LEU A 106 -2.07 -12.55 0.35
N GLN A 107 -1.05 -11.76 0.05
CA GLN A 107 -0.45 -10.80 0.98
C GLN A 107 -0.74 -9.35 0.59
N THR A 108 -1.34 -9.10 -0.57
CA THR A 108 -1.53 -7.73 -1.05
C THR A 108 -2.75 -7.12 -0.36
N ASP A 109 -2.49 -6.05 0.40
CA ASP A 109 -3.50 -5.26 1.08
C ASP A 109 -3.71 -3.90 0.38
N TYR A 110 -2.65 -3.38 -0.27
CA TYR A 110 -2.64 -2.05 -0.88
C TYR A 110 -2.21 -2.07 -2.34
N LEU A 111 -2.92 -1.30 -3.18
CA LEU A 111 -2.47 -0.87 -4.50
C LEU A 111 -2.30 0.64 -4.51
N VAL A 112 -1.04 1.09 -4.55
CA VAL A 112 -0.67 2.50 -4.34
C VAL A 112 -0.01 3.04 -5.59
N TYR A 113 -0.45 4.20 -6.06
CA TYR A 113 0.12 4.86 -7.23
C TYR A 113 1.22 5.81 -6.81
N SER A 114 2.35 5.84 -7.53
CA SER A 114 3.41 6.83 -7.29
C SER A 114 2.96 8.25 -7.71
N SER A 115 3.05 8.58 -9.00
CA SER A 115 2.51 9.81 -9.59
C SER A 115 2.27 9.61 -11.09
N ASP A 116 1.75 10.64 -11.77
CA ASP A 116 1.57 10.66 -13.23
C ASP A 116 0.69 9.53 -13.79
N PHE A 117 -0.33 9.15 -13.03
CA PHE A 117 -1.49 8.36 -13.46
C PHE A 117 -2.74 9.25 -13.45
N PRO A 118 -3.80 8.90 -14.19
CA PRO A 118 -5.06 9.64 -14.15
C PRO A 118 -5.61 9.66 -12.73
N TRP A 119 -6.01 10.83 -12.22
CA TRP A 119 -6.67 10.93 -10.93
C TRP A 119 -8.18 10.69 -11.01
N ARG A 120 -8.78 10.76 -12.22
CA ARG A 120 -10.19 10.48 -12.49
C ARG A 120 -10.39 9.40 -13.56
N VAL A 121 -11.42 8.57 -13.38
CA VAL A 121 -11.85 7.50 -14.29
C VAL A 121 -13.29 7.78 -14.71
N SER A 122 -13.55 7.85 -16.01
CA SER A 122 -14.90 8.04 -16.58
C SER A 122 -15.56 6.72 -16.95
N PHE A 123 -16.82 6.56 -16.56
CA PHE A 123 -17.67 5.39 -16.85
C PHE A 123 -18.73 5.70 -17.93
N GLU A 124 -18.68 6.88 -18.52
CA GLU A 124 -19.67 7.32 -19.52
C GLU A 124 -19.65 6.44 -20.77
N GLU A 125 -18.47 6.02 -21.23
CA GLU A 125 -18.31 5.21 -22.45
C GLU A 125 -18.81 3.76 -22.30
N ASP A 126 -18.59 3.12 -21.14
CA ASP A 126 -19.05 1.74 -20.88
C ASP A 126 -20.58 1.66 -20.73
N HIS A 127 -21.25 2.79 -20.45
CA HIS A 127 -22.69 2.83 -20.17
C HIS A 127 -23.35 4.08 -20.77
N PRO A 128 -23.49 4.18 -22.11
CA PRO A 128 -24.05 5.36 -22.77
C PRO A 128 -25.51 5.65 -22.38
N ASP A 129 -26.26 4.61 -22.01
CA ASP A 129 -27.67 4.72 -21.57
C ASP A 129 -27.83 4.78 -20.04
N ILE A 130 -26.76 5.08 -19.30
CA ILE A 130 -26.78 5.04 -17.83
C ILE A 130 -27.78 6.04 -17.26
N LYS A 131 -28.83 5.53 -16.62
CA LYS A 131 -29.79 6.34 -15.85
C LYS A 131 -29.26 6.53 -14.44
N LEU A 132 -28.43 7.55 -14.25
CA LEU A 132 -27.96 7.93 -12.93
C LEU A 132 -29.02 8.72 -12.16
N SER A 133 -29.14 8.44 -10.86
CA SER A 133 -29.87 9.34 -9.98
C SER A 133 -29.14 10.68 -9.89
N LYS A 134 -29.83 11.74 -9.44
CA LYS A 134 -29.20 13.06 -9.22
C LYS A 134 -27.98 12.96 -8.30
N GLN A 135 -27.94 11.99 -7.40
CA GLN A 135 -26.86 11.81 -6.43
C GLN A 135 -25.64 11.05 -6.97
N GLN A 136 -25.70 10.52 -8.19
CA GLN A 136 -24.63 9.72 -8.80
C GLN A 136 -24.01 10.46 -9.99
N ALA A 137 -22.74 10.16 -10.27
CA ALA A 137 -22.06 10.61 -11.47
C ALA A 137 -21.18 9.49 -12.02
N ALA A 138 -21.00 9.44 -13.34
CA ALA A 138 -20.18 8.44 -14.03
C ALA A 138 -18.67 8.73 -13.92
N HIS A 139 -18.22 9.31 -12.81
CA HIS A 139 -16.82 9.61 -12.57
C HIS A 139 -16.39 9.07 -11.21
N ALA A 140 -15.39 8.21 -11.21
CA ALA A 140 -14.69 7.77 -10.01
C ALA A 140 -13.32 8.44 -9.93
N SER A 141 -12.74 8.51 -8.74
CA SER A 141 -11.31 8.71 -8.58
C SER A 141 -10.59 7.40 -8.90
N ILE A 142 -9.32 7.47 -9.30
CA ILE A 142 -8.53 6.24 -9.51
C ILE A 142 -8.42 5.41 -8.22
N THR A 143 -8.25 6.05 -7.06
CA THR A 143 -8.14 5.35 -5.77
C THR A 143 -9.45 4.68 -5.37
N GLY A 144 -10.59 5.36 -5.56
CA GLY A 144 -11.91 4.78 -5.31
C GLY A 144 -12.25 3.64 -6.27
N ALA A 145 -11.87 3.76 -7.55
CA ALA A 145 -12.05 2.70 -8.54
C ALA A 145 -11.18 1.47 -8.23
N THR A 146 -9.93 1.67 -7.78
CA THR A 146 -9.02 0.60 -7.33
C THR A 146 -9.48 -0.06 -6.05
N TYR A 147 -9.99 0.71 -5.08
CA TYR A 147 -10.59 0.14 -3.88
C TYR A 147 -11.74 -0.81 -4.21
N LEU A 148 -12.58 -0.42 -5.16
CA LEU A 148 -13.72 -1.18 -5.65
C LEU A 148 -13.39 -2.03 -6.89
N TRP A 149 -12.14 -2.49 -7.02
CA TRP A 149 -11.62 -3.13 -8.24
C TRP A 149 -12.50 -4.28 -8.77
N ARG A 150 -13.15 -5.06 -7.90
CA ARG A 150 -14.04 -6.16 -8.31
C ARG A 150 -15.22 -5.67 -9.16
N HIS A 151 -15.79 -4.50 -8.83
CA HIS A 151 -16.84 -3.89 -9.63
C HIS A 151 -16.31 -3.38 -10.97
N VAL A 152 -15.12 -2.76 -10.99
CA VAL A 152 -14.48 -2.28 -12.21
C VAL A 152 -14.20 -3.44 -13.17
N MET A 153 -13.63 -4.53 -12.67
CA MET A 153 -13.34 -5.73 -13.45
C MET A 153 -14.62 -6.43 -13.94
N ALA A 154 -15.70 -6.37 -13.16
CA ALA A 154 -17.00 -6.95 -13.53
C ALA A 154 -17.85 -6.04 -14.43
N GLY A 155 -17.42 -4.80 -14.74
CA GLY A 155 -18.27 -3.82 -15.44
C GLY A 155 -19.56 -3.48 -14.68
N SER A 156 -19.53 -3.57 -13.35
CA SER A 156 -20.70 -3.44 -12.49
C SER A 156 -20.89 -2.00 -12.00
N LEU A 157 -22.06 -1.42 -12.25
CA LEU A 157 -22.46 -0.12 -11.71
C LEU A 157 -22.65 -0.09 -10.19
N GLY A 158 -22.53 -1.24 -9.51
CA GLY A 158 -22.58 -1.33 -8.05
C GLY A 158 -21.55 -0.43 -7.36
N LEU A 159 -20.42 -0.09 -8.01
CA LEU A 159 -19.43 0.82 -7.46
C LEU A 159 -19.98 2.23 -7.14
N LEU A 160 -21.05 2.64 -7.82
CA LEU A 160 -21.67 3.96 -7.66
C LEU A 160 -22.61 4.04 -6.44
N GLY A 161 -22.73 2.94 -5.68
CA GLY A 161 -23.50 2.87 -4.44
C GLY A 161 -22.93 3.78 -3.35
N LEU A 162 -23.82 4.36 -2.53
CA LEU A 162 -23.44 5.22 -1.40
C LEU A 162 -23.05 4.44 -0.14
N ASP A 163 -23.24 3.12 -0.16
CA ASP A 163 -23.04 2.17 0.95
C ASP A 163 -22.23 0.93 0.49
N VAL A 164 -21.45 1.10 -0.58
CA VAL A 164 -20.70 0.01 -1.24
C VAL A 164 -19.43 -0.40 -0.46
N ASN A 165 -19.02 0.39 0.52
CA ASN A 165 -17.89 0.08 1.38
C ASN A 165 -18.34 -0.59 2.68
N TRP A 166 -18.19 -1.92 2.77
CA TRP A 166 -18.58 -2.73 3.92
C TRP A 166 -17.47 -2.88 4.96
N TYR A 167 -16.28 -2.34 4.70
CA TYR A 167 -15.23 -2.15 5.71
C TYR A 167 -15.55 -0.99 6.66
N VAL A 168 -16.38 -0.03 6.23
CA VAL A 168 -16.94 0.96 7.15
C VAL A 168 -17.87 0.26 8.13
N PRO A 169 -17.71 0.47 9.44
CA PRO A 169 -18.60 -0.10 10.42
C PRO A 169 -20.05 0.36 10.20
N ALA A 170 -21.00 -0.56 10.28
CA ALA A 170 -22.40 -0.24 10.01
C ALA A 170 -22.98 0.62 11.12
N ALA A 171 -23.89 1.48 10.70
CA ALA A 171 -24.85 2.10 11.56
C ALA A 171 -26.18 2.05 10.77
N ASP A 172 -27.23 1.42 11.30
CA ASP A 172 -28.52 1.30 10.62
C ASP A 172 -29.12 2.68 10.28
N GLY A 173 -28.99 3.12 9.01
CA GLY A 173 -29.48 4.43 8.52
C GLY A 173 -28.40 5.30 7.85
N ALA A 174 -28.68 6.59 7.67
CA ALA A 174 -27.69 7.54 7.14
C ALA A 174 -26.56 7.75 8.17
N ASN A 175 -25.29 7.73 7.72
CA ASN A 175 -24.13 7.80 8.61
C ASN A 175 -24.12 9.02 9.57
N LEU A 176 -24.67 10.15 9.13
CA LEU A 176 -24.71 11.38 9.93
C LEU A 176 -25.62 11.28 11.15
N SER A 177 -26.77 10.61 11.05
CA SER A 177 -27.73 10.53 12.15
C SER A 177 -27.24 9.61 13.29
N GLN A 178 -26.00 9.11 13.19
CA GLN A 178 -25.44 8.07 14.04
C GLN A 178 -24.01 8.39 14.48
N CYS A 179 -23.55 9.64 14.28
CA CYS A 179 -22.17 10.01 14.55
C CYS A 179 -21.70 9.74 15.99
N ALA A 180 -22.57 9.88 16.99
CA ALA A 180 -22.26 9.47 18.36
C ALA A 180 -21.97 7.96 18.44
N ARG A 181 -22.84 7.12 17.86
CA ARG A 181 -22.62 5.66 17.78
C ARG A 181 -21.36 5.31 17.01
N LEU A 182 -21.10 5.98 15.88
CA LEU A 182 -19.94 5.73 15.03
C LEU A 182 -18.63 6.15 15.72
N SER A 183 -18.66 7.13 16.61
CA SER A 183 -17.50 7.52 17.41
C SER A 183 -17.10 6.45 18.46
N ASP A 184 -18.04 5.60 18.87
CA ASP A 184 -17.81 4.48 19.79
C ASP A 184 -17.38 3.18 19.08
N VAL A 185 -17.38 3.14 17.74
CA VAL A 185 -17.03 1.90 17.04
C VAL A 185 -15.53 1.62 17.16
N ALA A 186 -15.19 0.38 17.49
CA ALA A 186 -13.82 -0.11 17.52
C ALA A 186 -13.16 0.04 16.14
N SER A 187 -11.89 0.44 16.16
CA SER A 187 -11.07 0.49 14.94
C SER A 187 -10.56 -0.90 14.62
N GLN A 188 -10.45 -1.22 13.34
CA GLN A 188 -10.03 -2.53 12.88
C GLN A 188 -9.01 -2.38 11.75
N GLY A 189 -7.97 -3.21 11.75
CA GLY A 189 -7.02 -3.25 10.65
C GLY A 189 -7.61 -3.95 9.42
N PHE A 190 -6.87 -3.88 8.32
CA PHE A 190 -7.32 -4.37 7.02
C PHE A 190 -6.41 -5.47 6.47
N ARG A 191 -7.00 -6.50 5.84
CA ARG A 191 -6.33 -7.33 4.83
C ARG A 191 -7.13 -7.44 3.56
N GLY A 192 -6.43 -7.54 2.43
CA GLY A 192 -7.00 -7.87 1.12
C GLY A 192 -7.31 -9.37 0.95
N ARG A 193 -6.85 -10.24 1.86
CA ARG A 193 -6.99 -11.70 1.73
C ARG A 193 -8.36 -12.25 2.11
N TYR A 194 -9.11 -11.54 2.95
CA TYR A 194 -10.47 -11.91 3.33
C TYR A 194 -11.47 -10.89 2.76
N THR A 195 -12.74 -11.16 2.95
CA THR A 195 -13.83 -10.30 2.51
C THR A 195 -14.57 -9.69 3.69
N TRP A 196 -15.35 -8.65 3.43
CA TRP A 196 -16.14 -7.94 4.43
C TRP A 196 -17.60 -8.15 4.13
N GLN A 197 -18.39 -8.47 5.15
CA GLN A 197 -19.85 -8.36 5.14
C GLN A 197 -20.25 -6.98 5.69
N ARG A 198 -21.49 -6.57 5.43
CA ARG A 198 -22.03 -5.31 5.99
C ARG A 198 -21.85 -5.28 7.51
N GLY A 199 -21.45 -4.12 8.02
CA GLY A 199 -21.15 -3.98 9.45
C GLY A 199 -19.69 -4.09 9.83
N ALA A 200 -18.76 -4.02 8.86
CA ALA A 200 -17.34 -4.30 9.09
C ALA A 200 -17.11 -5.68 9.73
N VAL A 201 -17.89 -6.67 9.28
CA VAL A 201 -17.78 -8.06 9.75
C VAL A 201 -16.85 -8.81 8.80
N ARG A 202 -15.75 -9.36 9.32
CA ARG A 202 -14.79 -10.16 8.54
C ARG A 202 -15.44 -11.47 8.09
N SER A 203 -15.21 -11.87 6.86
CA SER A 203 -15.71 -13.11 6.25
C SER A 203 -14.65 -13.74 5.35
N ASP A 204 -14.36 -15.02 5.57
CA ASP A 204 -13.52 -15.81 4.66
C ASP A 204 -14.30 -16.36 3.46
N ASP A 205 -15.63 -16.20 3.44
CA ASP A 205 -16.47 -16.63 2.33
C ASP A 205 -16.66 -15.51 1.28
N PRO A 206 -16.03 -15.62 0.10
CA PRO A 206 -16.11 -14.60 -0.94
C PRO A 206 -17.47 -14.53 -1.63
N LYS A 207 -18.41 -15.45 -1.35
CA LYS A 207 -19.79 -15.40 -1.86
C LYS A 207 -20.69 -14.48 -1.05
N THR A 208 -20.39 -14.31 0.24
CA THR A 208 -21.19 -13.49 1.17
C THR A 208 -20.55 -12.16 1.49
N GLY A 209 -19.23 -12.01 1.28
CA GLY A 209 -18.51 -10.76 1.50
C GLY A 209 -17.95 -10.11 0.23
N GLN A 210 -17.58 -8.84 0.37
CA GLN A 210 -16.91 -8.02 -0.64
C GLN A 210 -15.41 -7.90 -0.34
N GLY A 211 -14.58 -8.04 -1.37
CA GLY A 211 -13.13 -7.91 -1.27
C GLY A 211 -12.69 -6.55 -1.80
N TYR A 212 -11.68 -5.96 -1.16
CA TYR A 212 -11.16 -4.64 -1.47
C TYR A 212 -9.62 -4.65 -1.55
N LEU A 213 -9.04 -3.57 -2.05
CA LEU A 213 -7.60 -3.28 -1.97
C LEU A 213 -7.45 -1.80 -1.58
N LEU A 214 -6.84 -1.50 -0.43
CA LEU A 214 -6.65 -0.11 -0.03
C LEU A 214 -5.84 0.65 -1.08
N SER A 215 -6.23 1.88 -1.39
CA SER A 215 -5.59 2.63 -2.47
C SER A 215 -5.42 4.10 -2.17
N THR A 216 -4.20 4.59 -2.39
CA THR A 216 -3.86 6.02 -2.39
C THR A 216 -2.98 6.32 -3.61
N MET A 217 -2.77 7.60 -3.90
CA MET A 217 -1.69 8.05 -4.77
C MET A 217 -0.70 8.90 -3.96
N LEU A 218 0.60 8.58 -4.02
CA LEU A 218 1.63 9.25 -3.23
C LEU A 218 1.65 10.74 -3.53
N GLY A 219 1.47 11.15 -4.78
CA GLY A 219 1.22 12.54 -5.15
C GLY A 219 0.77 12.71 -6.61
N VAL A 220 0.10 13.83 -6.90
CA VAL A 220 -0.20 14.25 -8.27
C VAL A 220 0.75 15.38 -8.65
N THR A 221 1.50 15.22 -9.73
CA THR A 221 2.59 16.11 -10.16
C THR A 221 2.24 16.97 -11.38
N THR A 222 0.96 17.02 -11.74
CA THR A 222 0.43 17.76 -12.90
C THR A 222 -0.63 18.78 -12.47
N GLY A 223 -0.91 19.75 -13.34
CA GLY A 223 -1.93 20.76 -13.11
C GLY A 223 -1.69 21.55 -11.82
N ARG A 224 -2.67 21.55 -10.93
CA ARG A 224 -2.65 22.18 -9.59
C ARG A 224 -2.14 21.23 -8.50
N GLY A 225 -1.42 20.17 -8.88
CA GLY A 225 -0.79 19.21 -7.96
C GLY A 225 0.42 19.78 -7.21
N ASN A 226 1.28 18.88 -6.75
CA ASN A 226 2.51 19.19 -6.02
C ASN A 226 3.75 19.03 -6.90
N THR A 227 4.83 19.72 -6.56
CA THR A 227 6.13 19.43 -7.18
C THR A 227 6.67 18.09 -6.66
N VAL A 228 7.57 17.42 -7.40
CA VAL A 228 8.22 16.19 -6.92
C VAL A 228 8.89 16.42 -5.57
N SER A 229 9.59 17.55 -5.38
CA SER A 229 10.25 17.88 -4.11
C SER A 229 9.27 18.07 -2.95
N GLU A 230 8.10 18.67 -3.20
CA GLU A 230 7.02 18.74 -2.19
C GLU A 230 6.56 17.33 -1.81
N VAL A 231 6.39 16.44 -2.81
CA VAL A 231 6.02 15.03 -2.58
C VAL A 231 7.04 14.31 -1.72
N LEU A 232 8.33 14.41 -2.05
CA LEU A 232 9.37 13.77 -1.24
C LEU A 232 9.36 14.30 0.20
N SER A 233 9.26 15.62 0.37
CA SER A 233 9.31 16.28 1.68
C SER A 233 8.18 15.83 2.62
N TYR A 234 6.93 15.79 2.15
CA TYR A 234 5.84 15.34 3.04
C TYR A 234 5.88 13.83 3.27
N LEU A 235 6.37 13.02 2.33
CA LEU A 235 6.54 11.58 2.56
C LEU A 235 7.60 11.32 3.64
N GLU A 236 8.76 11.98 3.59
CA GLU A 236 9.80 11.89 4.63
C GLU A 236 9.24 12.25 6.01
N ARG A 237 8.48 13.36 6.09
CA ARG A 237 7.80 13.78 7.32
C ARG A 237 6.77 12.77 7.80
N SER A 238 6.09 12.09 6.89
CA SER A 238 5.06 11.10 7.20
C SER A 238 5.67 9.83 7.79
N ALA A 239 6.71 9.30 7.16
CA ALA A 239 7.41 8.12 7.66
C ALA A 239 8.12 8.39 8.99
N GLY A 240 8.71 9.58 9.15
CA GLY A 240 9.33 9.99 10.42
C GLY A 240 8.36 10.18 11.59
N ALA A 241 7.05 10.18 11.35
CA ALA A 241 6.04 10.34 12.39
C ALA A 241 5.60 9.01 13.01
N ASP A 242 5.85 7.87 12.35
CA ASP A 242 5.35 6.56 12.79
C ASP A 242 5.77 6.23 14.22
N ALA A 243 4.81 5.76 15.03
CA ALA A 243 5.00 5.42 16.44
C ALA A 243 5.62 6.52 17.34
N THR A 244 5.70 7.78 16.87
CA THR A 244 6.26 8.89 17.67
C THR A 244 5.27 9.50 18.67
N GLN A 245 3.98 9.17 18.54
CA GLN A 245 2.89 9.66 19.37
C GLN A 245 2.89 11.19 19.54
N PRO A 246 2.84 11.95 18.42
CA PRO A 246 3.00 13.41 18.48
C PRO A 246 1.86 14.06 19.28
N ARG A 247 2.19 15.16 19.97
CA ARG A 247 1.23 15.97 20.73
C ARG A 247 0.84 17.21 19.93
N GLY A 248 -0.45 17.51 19.91
CA GLY A 248 -1.04 18.63 19.17
C GLY A 248 -2.56 18.53 19.21
N THR A 249 -3.23 19.13 18.24
CA THR A 249 -4.67 19.30 18.23
C THR A 249 -5.31 18.78 16.93
N PHE A 250 -6.45 18.10 17.07
CA PHE A 250 -7.39 17.78 16.00
C PHE A 250 -8.46 18.87 15.91
N TYR A 251 -8.44 19.65 14.83
CA TYR A 251 -9.36 20.78 14.61
C TYR A 251 -10.55 20.38 13.73
N PHE A 252 -11.75 20.70 14.20
CA PHE A 252 -13.01 20.52 13.47
C PHE A 252 -13.60 21.90 13.16
N CYS A 253 -13.41 22.39 11.94
CA CYS A 253 -13.84 23.71 11.51
C CYS A 253 -15.36 23.76 11.30
N ARG A 254 -16.01 24.61 12.08
CA ARG A 254 -17.44 24.93 12.02
C ARG A 254 -17.64 26.28 11.34
N ASN A 255 -18.37 26.30 10.23
CA ASN A 255 -18.71 27.52 9.52
C ASN A 255 -20.12 27.44 8.90
N ASP A 256 -20.52 28.48 8.18
CA ASP A 256 -21.85 28.62 7.60
C ASP A 256 -22.07 27.90 6.25
N ASP A 257 -21.04 27.28 5.67
CA ASP A 257 -21.14 26.52 4.42
C ASP A 257 -21.89 25.21 4.63
N ILE A 258 -22.70 24.79 3.65
CA ILE A 258 -23.36 23.48 3.70
C ILE A 258 -22.35 22.34 3.86
N ARG A 259 -21.16 22.52 3.28
CA ARG A 259 -20.06 21.55 3.33
C ARG A 259 -19.47 21.36 4.72
N SER A 260 -19.58 22.36 5.59
CA SER A 260 -19.26 22.21 7.01
C SER A 260 -20.48 21.70 7.78
N LYS A 261 -21.64 22.33 7.57
CA LYS A 261 -22.89 22.07 8.30
C LYS A 261 -23.30 20.60 8.36
N THR A 262 -23.13 19.85 7.27
CA THR A 262 -23.49 18.43 7.23
C THR A 262 -22.76 17.57 8.26
N ARG A 263 -21.63 18.04 8.82
CA ARG A 263 -20.83 17.28 9.80
C ARG A 263 -20.91 17.82 11.24
N HIS A 264 -21.57 18.96 11.47
CA HIS A 264 -21.54 19.66 12.76
C HIS A 264 -22.03 18.79 13.91
N GLU A 265 -23.09 18.01 13.69
CA GLU A 265 -23.67 17.13 14.71
C GLU A 265 -22.71 16.03 15.17
N CYS A 266 -21.68 15.73 14.38
CA CYS A 266 -20.69 14.70 14.68
C CYS A 266 -19.53 15.21 15.51
N PHE A 267 -19.22 16.51 15.46
CA PHE A 267 -18.00 17.05 16.06
C PHE A 267 -17.93 16.89 17.58
N PRO A 268 -18.99 17.19 18.38
CA PRO A 268 -18.91 17.07 19.84
C PRO A 268 -18.55 15.64 20.30
N ALA A 269 -19.23 14.63 19.76
CA ALA A 269 -18.99 13.23 20.13
C ALA A 269 -17.58 12.76 19.75
N VAL A 270 -17.08 13.16 18.57
CA VAL A 270 -15.71 12.82 18.17
C VAL A 270 -14.66 13.51 19.04
N VAL A 271 -14.88 14.77 19.43
CA VAL A 271 -13.98 15.50 20.35
C VAL A 271 -13.94 14.83 21.72
N GLU A 272 -15.09 14.39 22.25
CA GLU A 272 -15.16 13.64 23.51
C GLU A 272 -14.40 12.32 23.43
N GLN A 273 -14.59 11.54 22.35
CA GLN A 273 -13.87 10.28 22.15
C GLN A 273 -12.37 10.46 21.96
N LEU A 274 -11.94 11.54 21.30
CA LEU A 274 -10.53 11.91 21.22
C LEU A 274 -9.96 12.21 22.62
N ALA A 275 -10.69 12.92 23.47
CA ALA A 275 -10.28 13.19 24.85
C ALA A 275 -10.16 11.90 25.68
N LEU A 276 -11.10 10.95 25.52
CA LEU A 276 -11.01 9.62 26.14
C LEU A 276 -9.81 8.81 25.62
N ALA A 277 -9.44 9.00 24.36
CA ALA A 277 -8.21 8.46 23.78
C ALA A 277 -6.95 9.27 24.14
N GLY A 278 -7.03 10.26 25.04
CA GLY A 278 -5.89 11.08 25.47
C GLY A 278 -5.37 12.06 24.42
N ALA A 279 -6.20 12.46 23.45
CA ALA A 279 -5.90 13.47 22.43
C ALA A 279 -6.68 14.77 22.67
N VAL A 280 -6.20 15.87 22.07
CA VAL A 280 -6.90 17.17 22.13
C VAL A 280 -7.70 17.35 20.85
N GLY A 281 -9.03 17.35 20.96
CA GLY A 281 -9.95 17.76 19.90
C GLY A 281 -10.49 19.18 20.15
N ARG A 282 -10.65 19.99 19.10
CA ARG A 282 -11.25 21.33 19.20
C ARG A 282 -12.25 21.56 18.08
N VAL A 283 -13.48 21.93 18.45
CA VAL A 283 -14.41 22.57 17.51
C VAL A 283 -13.97 24.02 17.36
N HIS A 284 -13.63 24.42 16.14
CA HIS A 284 -13.12 25.76 15.83
C HIS A 284 -14.14 26.50 14.97
N GLU A 285 -14.58 27.68 15.42
CA GLU A 285 -15.45 28.55 14.62
C GLU A 285 -14.62 29.28 13.56
N GLY A 286 -14.86 28.97 12.28
CA GLY A 286 -14.11 29.51 11.15
C GLY A 286 -13.82 28.49 10.07
N ASP A 287 -13.18 28.94 8.99
CA ASP A 287 -12.82 28.09 7.84
C ASP A 287 -11.50 27.33 8.06
N LEU A 288 -10.56 27.96 8.77
CA LEU A 288 -9.23 27.45 9.13
C LEU A 288 -8.84 27.92 10.52
N PRO A 289 -8.16 27.10 11.33
CA PRO A 289 -7.59 27.50 12.62
C PRO A 289 -6.37 28.40 12.39
N THR A 290 -6.61 29.66 12.05
CA THR A 290 -5.57 30.63 11.68
C THR A 290 -4.60 30.84 12.84
N GLY A 291 -3.30 30.79 12.54
CA GLY A 291 -2.21 30.86 13.52
C GLY A 291 -1.90 29.56 14.25
N ALA A 292 -2.68 28.49 14.06
CA ALA A 292 -2.38 27.20 14.68
C ALA A 292 -1.16 26.53 14.03
N ASP A 293 -0.22 26.10 14.86
CA ASP A 293 1.02 25.42 14.48
C ASP A 293 1.13 23.98 15.03
N ASP A 294 0.08 23.50 15.70
CA ASP A 294 0.01 22.22 16.40
C ASP A 294 -0.97 21.22 15.74
N ILE A 295 -1.26 21.36 14.44
CA ILE A 295 -2.34 20.60 13.79
C ILE A 295 -1.91 19.16 13.53
N LEU A 296 -2.59 18.21 14.19
CA LEU A 296 -2.51 16.76 13.95
C LEU A 296 -3.62 16.22 13.07
N GLY A 297 -4.77 16.91 13.05
CA GLY A 297 -5.85 16.60 12.15
C GLY A 297 -6.67 17.85 11.87
N LEU A 298 -7.18 17.96 10.65
CA LEU A 298 -8.06 19.05 10.26
C LEU A 298 -9.26 18.50 9.51
N THR A 299 -10.46 18.85 9.97
CA THR A 299 -11.70 18.67 9.23
C THR A 299 -12.22 20.05 8.81
N THR A 300 -12.30 20.29 7.51
CA THR A 300 -12.78 21.57 6.94
C THR A 300 -13.76 21.38 5.80
N GLY A 301 -14.48 22.43 5.45
CA GLY A 301 -15.58 22.42 4.48
C GLY A 301 -15.90 23.81 3.97
N ARG A 302 -15.04 24.36 3.11
CA ARG A 302 -15.23 25.64 2.43
C ARG A 302 -14.64 25.55 1.02
N ALA A 303 -15.38 26.02 0.02
CA ALA A 303 -14.97 25.91 -1.38
C ALA A 303 -13.60 26.58 -1.67
N VAL A 304 -13.33 27.73 -1.08
CA VAL A 304 -12.08 28.48 -1.24
C VAL A 304 -11.54 28.86 0.13
N LEU A 305 -10.37 28.34 0.45
CA LEU A 305 -9.63 28.62 1.67
C LEU A 305 -8.50 29.61 1.42
N LYS A 306 -8.32 30.54 2.36
CA LYS A 306 -7.21 31.50 2.35
C LYS A 306 -6.02 30.92 3.10
N PHE A 307 -5.21 30.10 2.44
CA PHE A 307 -3.98 29.56 3.03
C PHE A 307 -2.87 30.61 3.16
N ALA A 308 -2.75 31.51 2.19
CA ALA A 308 -1.79 32.59 2.24
C ALA A 308 -2.08 33.50 3.46
N GLY A 309 -1.08 33.66 4.33
CA GLY A 309 -1.20 34.46 5.56
C GLY A 309 -2.00 33.80 6.69
N SER A 310 -2.49 32.56 6.54
CA SER A 310 -3.17 31.86 7.64
C SER A 310 -2.22 31.36 8.71
N HIS A 311 -0.92 31.22 8.38
CA HIS A 311 0.13 30.66 9.24
C HIS A 311 -0.19 29.28 9.84
N VAL A 312 -1.13 28.55 9.22
CA VAL A 312 -1.51 27.18 9.56
C VAL A 312 -0.32 26.26 9.27
N ARG A 313 0.11 25.49 10.27
CA ARG A 313 1.16 24.46 10.10
C ARG A 313 0.69 23.13 10.64
N THR A 314 0.97 22.08 9.89
CA THR A 314 0.75 20.71 10.34
C THR A 314 1.98 20.15 11.02
N LEU A 315 1.75 19.31 12.03
CA LEU A 315 2.77 18.47 12.61
C LEU A 315 3.06 17.27 11.70
N PRO A 316 4.23 16.62 11.81
CA PRO A 316 4.51 15.36 11.13
C PRO A 316 3.42 14.33 11.40
N GLY A 317 2.97 13.65 10.33
CA GLY A 317 1.89 12.66 10.43
C GLY A 317 0.48 13.23 10.37
N ALA A 318 0.26 14.55 10.25
CA ALA A 318 -1.11 15.09 10.27
C ALA A 318 -1.95 14.67 9.06
N ILE A 319 -3.23 14.37 9.25
CA ILE A 319 -4.18 14.07 8.16
C ILE A 319 -5.27 15.13 8.03
N ILE A 320 -5.76 15.35 6.81
CA ILE A 320 -6.76 16.38 6.54
C ILE A 320 -7.94 15.82 5.75
N ASP A 321 -9.14 15.99 6.31
CA ASP A 321 -10.41 15.77 5.63
C ASP A 321 -10.98 17.11 5.15
N ASN A 322 -11.17 17.23 3.84
CA ASN A 322 -11.80 18.39 3.22
C ASN A 322 -13.06 17.97 2.44
N LEU A 323 -14.23 18.33 2.99
CA LEU A 323 -15.50 18.15 2.30
C LEU A 323 -15.71 19.32 1.34
N THR A 324 -15.26 19.17 0.09
CA THR A 324 -15.72 20.04 -0.99
C THR A 324 -15.89 19.23 -2.27
N SER A 325 -16.89 19.63 -3.05
CA SER A 325 -17.35 19.01 -4.29
C SER A 325 -16.23 18.61 -5.27
N ASN A 326 -15.19 19.44 -5.41
CA ASN A 326 -14.21 19.38 -6.48
C ASN A 326 -12.77 19.59 -5.99
N ALA A 327 -12.44 19.41 -4.70
CA ALA A 327 -11.06 19.60 -4.24
C ALA A 327 -10.09 18.54 -4.79
N GLY A 328 -10.60 17.39 -5.25
CA GLY A 328 -9.82 16.39 -6.00
C GLY A 328 -9.66 16.71 -7.48
N ILE A 329 -10.26 17.79 -8.01
CA ILE A 329 -10.06 18.25 -9.40
C ILE A 329 -8.82 19.12 -9.46
N LEU A 330 -7.75 18.54 -10.01
CA LEU A 330 -6.42 19.15 -10.06
C LEU A 330 -6.10 19.80 -11.42
N SER A 331 -7.09 19.97 -12.30
CA SER A 331 -6.91 20.72 -13.54
C SER A 331 -6.74 22.22 -13.27
N ALA A 332 -6.00 22.92 -14.14
CA ALA A 332 -5.66 24.34 -13.96
C ALA A 332 -6.88 25.27 -13.81
N ASN A 333 -8.01 24.92 -14.45
CA ASN A 333 -9.22 25.75 -14.50
C ASN A 333 -10.21 25.50 -13.33
N SER A 334 -9.85 24.65 -12.36
CA SER A 334 -10.68 24.39 -11.18
C SER A 334 -10.65 25.58 -10.20
N PHE A 335 -11.80 25.90 -9.60
CA PHE A 335 -11.97 27.09 -8.75
C PHE A 335 -11.87 26.81 -7.24
N GLN A 336 -12.10 25.58 -6.80
CA GLN A 336 -11.99 25.23 -5.38
C GLN A 336 -10.53 25.11 -4.96
N THR A 337 -10.25 25.28 -3.67
CA THR A 337 -8.91 25.00 -3.12
C THR A 337 -8.59 23.51 -3.33
N PRO A 338 -7.48 23.17 -4.02
CA PRO A 338 -7.14 21.80 -4.32
C PRO A 338 -6.55 21.12 -3.09
N ILE A 339 -6.73 19.81 -2.97
CA ILE A 339 -6.18 19.05 -1.84
C ILE A 339 -4.64 19.09 -1.74
N SER A 340 -3.95 19.47 -2.82
CA SER A 340 -2.49 19.65 -2.87
C SER A 340 -1.97 20.79 -1.98
N GLU A 341 -2.78 21.80 -1.64
CA GLU A 341 -2.36 22.87 -0.71
C GLU A 341 -2.09 22.35 0.70
N TYR A 342 -2.88 21.37 1.14
CA TYR A 342 -2.71 20.74 2.45
C TYR A 342 -1.46 19.86 2.50
N LEU A 343 -1.16 19.14 1.40
CA LEU A 343 0.10 18.39 1.26
C LEU A 343 1.30 19.34 1.24
N ARG A 344 1.19 20.48 0.55
CA ARG A 344 2.21 21.55 0.56
C ARG A 344 2.40 22.15 1.95
N ALA A 345 1.35 22.19 2.77
CA ALA A 345 1.43 22.58 4.17
C ALA A 345 2.07 21.50 5.07
N GLY A 346 2.36 20.31 4.54
CA GLY A 346 3.07 19.23 5.21
C GLY A 346 2.19 18.15 5.81
N ALA A 347 0.92 18.04 5.38
CA ALA A 347 0.04 16.93 5.76
C ALA A 347 0.56 15.60 5.20
N ALA A 348 0.42 14.52 5.98
CA ALA A 348 0.77 13.17 5.60
C ALA A 348 -0.20 12.56 4.58
N GLY A 349 -1.46 12.99 4.63
CA GLY A 349 -2.40 12.73 3.56
C GLY A 349 -3.73 13.45 3.70
N VAL A 350 -4.46 13.41 2.60
CA VAL A 350 -5.59 14.29 2.30
C VAL A 350 -6.61 13.53 1.46
N SER A 351 -7.88 13.94 1.52
CA SER A 351 -8.90 13.42 0.61
C SER A 351 -9.75 14.52 0.00
N GLY A 352 -10.17 14.33 -1.26
CA GLY A 352 -11.09 15.24 -1.95
C GLY A 352 -11.79 14.56 -3.10
N THR A 353 -13.03 14.95 -3.40
CA THR A 353 -13.78 14.33 -4.48
C THR A 353 -13.35 14.87 -5.84
N VAL A 354 -13.23 13.96 -6.81
CA VAL A 354 -12.91 14.31 -8.22
C VAL A 354 -14.14 14.77 -9.01
N PHE A 355 -15.32 14.61 -8.42
CA PHE A 355 -16.61 15.11 -8.87
C PHE A 355 -17.64 14.85 -7.77
N GLU A 356 -18.31 15.85 -7.20
CA GLU A 356 -19.41 15.61 -6.25
C GLU A 356 -20.35 16.83 -6.19
N PRO A 357 -21.55 16.79 -6.81
CA PRO A 357 -22.36 18.00 -6.95
C PRO A 357 -23.24 18.39 -5.74
N TYR A 358 -23.42 17.54 -4.72
CA TYR A 358 -24.53 17.69 -3.75
C TYR A 358 -24.14 17.65 -2.26
N ALA A 359 -22.84 17.71 -1.94
CA ALA A 359 -22.32 17.56 -0.57
C ALA A 359 -22.86 16.29 0.13
N ILE A 360 -22.95 15.19 -0.61
CA ILE A 360 -23.49 13.92 -0.09
C ILE A 360 -22.49 13.31 0.89
N GLN A 361 -22.81 13.34 2.19
CA GLN A 361 -21.89 12.88 3.23
C GLN A 361 -21.32 11.48 2.99
N ALA A 362 -22.12 10.54 2.47
CA ALA A 362 -21.68 9.16 2.26
C ALA A 362 -20.40 9.05 1.40
N LYS A 363 -20.11 10.06 0.57
CA LYS A 363 -18.93 10.12 -0.30
C LYS A 363 -17.70 10.77 0.34
N PHE A 364 -17.83 11.26 1.57
CA PHE A 364 -16.77 11.91 2.31
C PHE A 364 -16.49 11.16 3.62
N PRO A 365 -15.24 11.20 4.09
CA PRO A 365 -14.92 10.69 5.42
C PRO A 365 -15.81 11.31 6.50
N LEU A 366 -16.23 10.48 7.45
CA LEU A 366 -16.77 10.94 8.71
C LEU A 366 -15.65 11.53 9.57
N PRO A 367 -15.96 12.45 10.50
CA PRO A 367 -14.94 13.03 11.39
C PRO A 367 -14.22 11.98 12.27
N THR A 368 -14.79 10.77 12.41
CA THR A 368 -14.16 9.62 13.07
C THR A 368 -12.86 9.15 12.41
N VAL A 369 -12.55 9.59 11.18
CA VAL A 369 -11.25 9.35 10.54
C VAL A 369 -10.07 9.70 11.46
N HIS A 370 -10.17 10.82 12.18
CA HIS A 370 -9.16 11.27 13.14
C HIS A 370 -9.05 10.35 14.35
N LEU A 371 -10.16 9.76 14.77
CA LEU A 371 -10.22 8.84 15.91
C LEU A 371 -9.61 7.48 15.57
N HIS A 372 -9.95 6.92 14.40
CA HIS A 372 -9.32 5.69 13.90
C HIS A 372 -7.81 5.85 13.77
N TYR A 373 -7.38 6.99 13.21
CA TYR A 373 -5.99 7.32 13.07
C TYR A 373 -5.27 7.49 14.42
N ARG A 374 -5.89 8.22 15.37
CA ARG A 374 -5.37 8.36 16.75
C ARG A 374 -5.27 7.02 17.47
N ARG A 375 -6.18 6.08 17.21
CA ARG A 375 -6.16 4.74 17.83
C ARG A 375 -5.04 3.84 17.29
N GLY A 376 -4.39 4.22 16.19
CA GLY A 376 -3.21 3.54 15.66
C GLY A 376 -3.38 2.95 14.27
N CYS A 377 -4.55 3.10 13.63
CA CYS A 377 -4.71 2.70 12.23
C CYS A 377 -3.76 3.49 11.32
N SER A 378 -3.33 2.85 10.23
CA SER A 378 -2.64 3.57 9.16
C SER A 378 -3.55 4.61 8.52
N LEU A 379 -2.96 5.56 7.80
CA LEU A 379 -3.68 6.60 7.08
C LEU A 379 -4.78 6.00 6.19
N ALA A 380 -4.42 5.02 5.35
CA ALA A 380 -5.37 4.42 4.43
C ALA A 380 -6.51 3.68 5.16
N GLU A 381 -6.21 2.90 6.20
CA GLU A 381 -7.23 2.24 7.02
C GLU A 381 -8.17 3.27 7.66
N ALA A 382 -7.63 4.35 8.22
CA ALA A 382 -8.44 5.41 8.84
C ALA A 382 -9.42 6.04 7.83
N TYR A 383 -8.97 6.38 6.62
CA TYR A 383 -9.85 6.93 5.59
C TYR A 383 -10.91 5.93 5.13
N TYR A 384 -10.52 4.70 4.75
CA TYR A 384 -11.45 3.74 4.17
C TYR A 384 -12.44 3.17 5.18
N GLN A 385 -12.13 3.11 6.47
CA GLN A 385 -13.14 2.76 7.49
C GLN A 385 -14.06 3.93 7.87
N SER A 386 -13.87 5.12 7.26
CA SER A 386 -14.64 6.33 7.54
C SER A 386 -15.53 6.81 6.39
N VAL A 387 -15.54 6.16 5.22
CA VAL A 387 -16.30 6.61 4.03
C VAL A 387 -17.12 5.49 3.38
N ALA A 388 -18.44 5.64 3.31
CA ALA A 388 -19.34 4.57 2.86
C ALA A 388 -19.39 4.40 1.33
N GLY A 389 -19.19 5.48 0.58
CA GLY A 389 -19.16 5.50 -0.89
C GLY A 389 -17.87 6.11 -1.43
N PRO A 390 -16.72 5.41 -1.37
CA PRO A 390 -15.40 5.98 -1.68
C PRO A 390 -15.15 6.24 -3.17
N TYR A 391 -16.06 5.85 -4.08
CA TYR A 391 -15.74 5.80 -5.51
C TYR A 391 -15.23 7.14 -6.07
N GLN A 392 -15.73 8.29 -5.57
CA GLN A 392 -15.29 9.62 -6.04
C GLN A 392 -14.14 10.21 -5.22
N LEU A 393 -13.74 9.57 -4.12
CA LEU A 393 -12.81 10.11 -3.16
C LEU A 393 -11.36 9.82 -3.58
N LEU A 394 -10.68 10.84 -4.08
CA LEU A 394 -9.24 10.78 -4.31
C LEU A 394 -8.53 10.94 -2.97
N ILE A 395 -7.73 9.95 -2.60
CA ILE A 395 -6.90 9.98 -1.39
C ILE A 395 -5.44 10.11 -1.82
N LEU A 396 -4.78 11.18 -1.38
CA LEU A 396 -3.37 11.45 -1.66
C LEU A 396 -2.52 11.40 -0.38
N GLY A 397 -1.26 11.00 -0.52
CA GLY A 397 -0.30 10.96 0.58
C GLY A 397 0.19 9.56 0.93
N ASP A 398 0.77 9.43 2.12
CA ASP A 398 1.42 8.21 2.60
C ASP A 398 0.41 7.22 3.21
N PRO A 399 0.06 6.11 2.53
CA PRO A 399 -0.93 5.16 3.02
C PRO A 399 -0.50 4.45 4.30
N LEU A 400 0.80 4.30 4.55
CA LEU A 400 1.37 3.54 5.68
C LEU A 400 1.72 4.44 6.87
N CYS A 401 1.44 5.74 6.82
CA CYS A 401 1.70 6.63 7.95
C CYS A 401 0.82 6.24 9.14
N GLN A 402 1.41 6.06 10.33
CA GLN A 402 0.75 5.55 11.53
C GLN A 402 1.37 6.15 12.83
N PRO A 403 1.15 7.45 13.13
CA PRO A 403 1.89 8.13 14.18
C PRO A 403 1.64 7.62 15.60
N TRP A 404 0.47 7.00 15.84
CA TRP A 404 0.07 6.46 17.14
C TRP A 404 0.03 4.94 17.20
N ALA A 405 0.61 4.26 16.21
CA ALA A 405 0.79 2.82 16.23
C ALA A 405 1.77 2.40 17.35
N HIS A 406 1.54 1.21 17.91
CA HIS A 406 2.44 0.55 18.87
C HIS A 406 2.93 -0.76 18.25
N PRO A 407 3.90 -0.71 17.32
CA PRO A 407 4.38 -1.92 16.67
C PRO A 407 5.08 -2.83 17.68
N PRO A 408 4.87 -4.16 17.62
CA PRO A 408 5.64 -5.08 18.44
C PRO A 408 7.11 -5.08 18.01
N GLU A 409 8.01 -5.29 18.96
CA GLU A 409 9.41 -5.54 18.66
C GLU A 409 9.56 -6.98 18.15
N VAL A 410 10.35 -7.18 17.10
CA VAL A 410 10.59 -8.50 16.50
C VAL A 410 12.08 -8.71 16.35
N GLU A 411 12.60 -9.75 16.97
CA GLU A 411 14.00 -10.16 16.86
C GLU A 411 14.12 -11.56 16.27
N LEU A 412 15.14 -11.77 15.44
CA LEU A 412 15.42 -13.06 14.85
C LEU A 412 16.69 -13.66 15.45
N VAL A 413 16.59 -14.90 15.89
CA VAL A 413 17.70 -15.68 16.45
C VAL A 413 17.97 -16.89 15.57
N GLY A 414 19.25 -17.19 15.33
CA GLY A 414 19.70 -18.38 14.60
C GLY A 414 20.23 -18.14 13.19
N VAL A 415 20.24 -16.88 12.73
CA VAL A 415 20.90 -16.48 11.48
C VAL A 415 21.46 -15.06 11.64
N GLU A 416 22.70 -14.84 11.21
CA GLU A 416 23.34 -13.53 11.24
C GLU A 416 23.16 -12.78 9.90
N PRO A 417 23.11 -11.44 9.90
CA PRO A 417 23.03 -10.67 8.66
C PRO A 417 24.19 -10.98 7.70
N GLY A 418 23.85 -11.46 6.50
CA GLY A 418 24.79 -11.82 5.45
C GLY A 418 25.39 -13.22 5.59
N GLU A 419 24.92 -14.03 6.53
CA GLU A 419 25.36 -15.42 6.68
C GLU A 419 25.07 -16.25 5.42
N THR A 420 26.02 -17.10 5.04
CA THR A 420 25.83 -18.09 3.98
C THR A 420 25.21 -19.35 4.57
N VAL A 421 23.99 -19.65 4.13
CA VAL A 421 23.23 -20.80 4.60
C VAL A 421 23.29 -21.93 3.58
N GLY A 422 23.54 -23.14 4.08
CA GLY A 422 23.51 -24.39 3.31
C GLY A 422 22.08 -24.85 2.99
N GLU A 423 21.83 -26.16 3.07
CA GLU A 423 20.53 -26.74 2.66
C GLU A 423 19.33 -26.34 3.53
N LYS A 424 19.57 -25.95 4.78
CA LYS A 424 18.52 -25.68 5.77
C LYS A 424 18.90 -24.48 6.62
N MET A 425 17.94 -23.57 6.78
CA MET A 425 18.01 -22.47 7.76
C MET A 425 17.16 -22.85 8.97
N SER A 426 17.63 -22.53 10.18
CA SER A 426 16.84 -22.64 11.41
C SER A 426 16.81 -21.30 12.12
N LEU A 427 15.62 -20.81 12.43
CA LEU A 427 15.40 -19.50 13.02
C LEU A 427 14.30 -19.54 14.08
N THR A 428 14.37 -18.63 15.04
CA THR A 428 13.31 -18.39 16.02
C THR A 428 13.02 -16.89 16.06
N ALA A 429 11.73 -16.53 16.03
CA ALA A 429 11.31 -15.15 16.18
C ALA A 429 10.94 -14.87 17.64
N SER A 430 11.63 -13.93 18.28
CA SER A 430 11.19 -13.32 19.53
C SER A 430 10.30 -12.13 19.21
N VAL A 431 9.22 -11.96 19.98
CA VAL A 431 8.26 -10.86 19.80
C VAL A 431 7.96 -10.25 21.16
N GLU A 432 7.94 -8.92 21.24
CA GLU A 432 7.52 -8.20 22.45
C GLU A 432 6.48 -7.12 22.12
N PRO A 433 5.32 -7.08 22.83
CA PRO A 433 4.86 -8.04 23.82
C PRO A 433 4.42 -9.37 23.18
N ASN A 434 4.56 -10.48 23.91
CA ASN A 434 4.09 -11.80 23.50
C ASN A 434 3.50 -12.57 24.69
N ASP A 435 2.32 -13.17 24.51
CA ASP A 435 1.70 -14.06 25.49
C ASP A 435 2.18 -15.50 25.25
N PRO A 436 2.94 -16.15 26.16
CA PRO A 436 3.36 -17.53 25.99
C PRO A 436 2.21 -18.54 25.90
N ALA A 437 1.03 -18.23 26.47
CA ALA A 437 -0.15 -19.09 26.38
C ALA A 437 -0.82 -18.99 24.99
N HIS A 438 -0.74 -17.82 24.35
CA HIS A 438 -1.26 -17.56 23.00
C HIS A 438 -0.21 -16.82 22.15
N PRO A 439 0.86 -17.52 21.70
CA PRO A 439 1.97 -16.87 21.03
C PRO A 439 1.53 -16.13 19.76
N THR A 440 2.04 -14.90 19.60
CA THR A 440 1.80 -14.05 18.44
C THR A 440 2.12 -14.80 17.15
N GLN A 441 1.19 -14.78 16.19
CA GLN A 441 1.44 -15.36 14.87
C GLN A 441 2.32 -14.42 14.05
N CYS A 442 3.44 -14.93 13.56
CA CYS A 442 4.37 -14.24 12.69
C CYS A 442 4.18 -14.70 11.24
N GLU A 443 4.32 -13.77 10.30
CA GLU A 443 4.36 -14.01 8.86
C GLU A 443 5.81 -13.92 8.37
N LEU A 444 6.28 -14.96 7.68
CA LEU A 444 7.64 -15.05 7.16
C LEU A 444 7.64 -14.81 5.65
N PHE A 445 8.43 -13.84 5.21
CA PHE A 445 8.62 -13.47 3.81
C PHE A 445 10.06 -13.76 3.39
N VAL A 446 10.23 -14.31 2.19
CA VAL A 446 11.54 -14.42 1.52
C VAL A 446 11.44 -13.77 0.16
N ASP A 447 12.31 -12.79 -0.08
CA ASP A 447 12.33 -11.92 -1.26
C ASP A 447 10.98 -11.23 -1.53
N GLY A 448 10.36 -10.76 -0.45
CA GLY A 448 9.07 -10.10 -0.48
C GLY A 448 7.86 -11.03 -0.62
N ARG A 449 8.05 -12.36 -0.75
CA ARG A 449 6.93 -13.31 -0.87
C ARG A 449 6.68 -14.06 0.44
N LEU A 450 5.42 -14.08 0.88
CA LEU A 450 4.95 -14.86 2.03
C LEU A 450 5.22 -16.35 1.80
N ARG A 451 5.95 -16.98 2.73
CA ARG A 451 6.32 -18.41 2.69
C ARG A 451 5.61 -19.21 3.75
N ALA A 452 5.50 -18.67 4.96
CA ALA A 452 4.97 -19.39 6.09
C ALA A 452 4.31 -18.45 7.11
N ARG A 453 3.49 -19.03 7.99
CA ARG A 453 3.05 -18.42 9.23
C ARG A 453 3.47 -19.32 10.38
N LEU A 454 4.01 -18.73 11.44
CA LEU A 454 4.57 -19.48 12.58
C LEU A 454 4.30 -18.75 13.90
N PRO A 455 4.06 -19.47 15.00
CA PRO A 455 3.99 -18.85 16.32
C PRO A 455 5.36 -18.33 16.78
N ALA A 456 5.37 -17.16 17.42
CA ALA A 456 6.54 -16.60 18.09
C ALA A 456 7.12 -17.57 19.14
N GLY A 457 8.43 -17.49 19.36
CA GLY A 457 9.17 -18.31 20.33
C GLY A 457 9.36 -19.78 19.94
N ARG A 458 8.84 -20.22 18.79
CA ARG A 458 9.06 -21.59 18.30
C ARG A 458 10.13 -21.63 17.21
N PRO A 459 11.07 -22.57 17.28
CA PRO A 459 12.00 -22.81 16.19
C PRO A 459 11.25 -23.19 14.91
N PHE A 460 11.65 -22.55 13.82
CA PHE A 460 11.20 -22.86 12.47
C PHE A 460 12.41 -23.18 11.63
N SER A 461 12.25 -24.13 10.71
CA SER A 461 13.25 -24.39 9.71
C SER A 461 12.62 -24.51 8.34
N PHE A 462 13.28 -23.95 7.34
CA PHE A 462 12.90 -24.16 5.95
C PHE A 462 14.10 -24.61 5.13
N ALA A 463 13.83 -25.45 4.13
CA ALA A 463 14.83 -25.88 3.18
C ALA A 463 15.11 -24.73 2.21
N THR A 464 16.39 -24.44 1.98
CA THR A 464 16.80 -23.43 1.00
C THR A 464 16.76 -23.97 -0.43
N SER A 465 16.43 -25.25 -0.64
CA SER A 465 16.44 -25.93 -1.94
C SER A 465 15.57 -25.27 -3.02
N GLU A 466 14.53 -24.53 -2.62
CA GLU A 466 13.66 -23.76 -3.52
C GLU A 466 14.20 -22.34 -3.83
N LEU A 467 15.28 -21.93 -3.18
CA LEU A 467 15.95 -20.66 -3.42
C LEU A 467 17.12 -20.82 -4.39
N ALA A 468 17.29 -19.82 -5.25
CA ALA A 468 18.43 -19.74 -6.14
C ALA A 468 19.73 -19.49 -5.35
N THR A 469 20.88 -19.74 -5.97
CA THR A 469 22.17 -19.32 -5.41
C THR A 469 22.27 -17.80 -5.40
N GLY A 470 22.74 -17.18 -4.32
CA GLY A 470 22.93 -15.74 -4.28
C GLY A 470 22.34 -15.08 -3.04
N TRP A 471 22.02 -13.79 -3.20
CA TRP A 471 21.50 -12.95 -2.14
C TRP A 471 19.98 -13.08 -2.02
N HIS A 472 19.53 -13.16 -0.76
CA HIS A 472 18.12 -13.19 -0.38
C HIS A 472 17.83 -12.25 0.79
N GLU A 473 16.58 -11.83 0.90
CA GLU A 473 16.06 -11.07 2.04
C GLU A 473 15.01 -11.89 2.78
N LEU A 474 15.23 -12.09 4.08
CA LEU A 474 14.24 -12.64 5.01
C LEU A 474 13.56 -11.49 5.74
N ARG A 475 12.23 -11.57 5.86
CA ARG A 475 11.46 -10.73 6.80
C ARG A 475 10.58 -11.60 7.67
N VAL A 476 10.50 -11.25 8.95
CA VAL A 476 9.51 -11.82 9.85
C VAL A 476 8.69 -10.68 10.44
N VAL A 477 7.39 -10.76 10.25
CA VAL A 477 6.43 -9.73 10.62
C VAL A 477 5.52 -10.29 11.70
N ALA A 478 5.40 -9.59 12.83
CA ALA A 478 4.45 -9.90 13.88
C ALA A 478 3.39 -8.80 13.95
N SER A 479 2.17 -9.17 14.29
CA SER A 479 1.07 -8.23 14.50
C SER A 479 0.68 -8.17 15.97
N THR A 480 0.27 -7.00 16.47
CA THR A 480 -0.35 -6.91 17.79
C THR A 480 -1.64 -7.73 17.87
N PRO A 481 -2.04 -8.19 19.07
CA PRO A 481 -3.26 -9.01 19.24
C PRO A 481 -4.57 -8.19 19.28
N ASP A 482 -4.49 -6.85 19.31
CA ASP A 482 -5.67 -5.96 19.26
C ASP A 482 -6.27 -5.91 17.85
N ALA A 483 -7.49 -5.38 17.68
CA ALA A 483 -8.19 -5.42 16.38
C ALA A 483 -7.54 -4.62 15.24
N ILE A 484 -6.58 -3.72 15.51
CA ILE A 484 -5.81 -2.94 14.52
C ILE A 484 -4.62 -3.76 13.99
N GLU A 485 -4.11 -4.67 14.83
CA GLU A 485 -3.08 -5.69 14.51
C GLU A 485 -1.83 -5.06 13.87
N THR A 486 -1.40 -3.96 14.48
CA THR A 486 -0.23 -3.16 14.11
C THR A 486 0.98 -4.06 13.90
N GLN A 487 1.67 -3.87 12.78
CA GLN A 487 2.80 -4.72 12.41
C GLN A 487 4.16 -4.19 12.88
N GLY A 488 4.94 -5.07 13.49
CA GLY A 488 6.37 -4.94 13.71
C GLY A 488 7.13 -5.95 12.88
N ARG A 489 8.42 -5.71 12.60
CA ARG A 489 9.18 -6.58 11.70
C ARG A 489 10.68 -6.57 11.94
N SER A 490 11.30 -7.71 11.67
CA SER A 490 12.74 -7.86 11.51
C SER A 490 13.06 -8.16 10.04
N VAL A 491 14.12 -7.55 9.52
CA VAL A 491 14.57 -7.73 8.13
C VAL A 491 16.05 -8.10 8.15
N LEU A 492 16.39 -9.21 7.50
CA LEU A 492 17.73 -9.76 7.54
C LEU A 492 18.14 -10.28 6.15
N PRO A 493 19.27 -9.83 5.57
CA PRO A 493 19.81 -10.43 4.37
C PRO A 493 20.55 -11.74 4.71
N PHE A 494 20.51 -12.72 3.80
CA PHE A 494 21.32 -13.93 3.88
C PHE A 494 21.76 -14.37 2.48
N LEU A 495 22.71 -15.30 2.42
CA LEU A 495 23.25 -15.84 1.18
C LEU A 495 22.92 -17.33 1.08
N VAL A 496 22.61 -17.80 -0.12
CA VAL A 496 22.51 -19.24 -0.43
C VAL A 496 23.66 -19.58 -1.37
N SER A 497 24.47 -20.57 -1.01
CA SER A 497 25.55 -21.08 -1.87
C SER A 497 25.31 -22.55 -2.21
N ARG A 498 25.68 -22.94 -3.43
CA ARG A 498 25.68 -24.33 -3.91
C ARG A 498 27.11 -24.65 -4.35
N ASP A 499 27.61 -25.81 -3.93
CA ASP A 499 28.86 -26.40 -4.45
C ASP A 499 30.10 -25.47 -4.39
N ASP A 500 30.17 -24.60 -3.37
CA ASP A 500 31.24 -23.60 -3.18
C ASP A 500 31.45 -22.63 -4.36
N GLU A 501 30.43 -22.43 -5.20
CA GLU A 501 30.50 -21.45 -6.28
C GLU A 501 30.63 -20.01 -5.74
N PRO A 502 31.52 -19.17 -6.32
CA PRO A 502 31.67 -17.79 -5.89
C PRO A 502 30.42 -16.98 -6.20
N LEU A 503 29.84 -16.38 -5.16
CA LEU A 503 28.62 -15.60 -5.27
C LEU A 503 28.85 -14.31 -6.08
N PRO A 504 27.98 -14.00 -7.06
CA PRO A 504 28.13 -12.83 -7.88
C PRO A 504 27.86 -11.55 -7.07
N ALA A 505 28.72 -10.54 -7.26
CA ALA A 505 28.60 -9.22 -6.63
C ALA A 505 28.46 -8.12 -7.67
N LEU A 506 27.57 -7.16 -7.42
CA LEU A 506 27.37 -6.00 -8.29
C LEU A 506 28.34 -4.86 -7.92
N ARG A 507 28.99 -4.25 -8.92
CA ARG A 507 29.88 -3.07 -8.75
C ARG A 507 29.56 -1.98 -9.78
N PHE A 508 29.96 -0.74 -9.50
CA PHE A 508 29.82 0.40 -10.42
C PHE A 508 31.20 0.94 -10.84
N SER A 509 31.32 1.48 -12.05
CA SER A 509 32.55 2.11 -12.56
C SER A 509 32.85 3.49 -11.96
N ALA A 510 31.84 4.14 -11.38
CA ALA A 510 31.91 5.48 -10.81
C ALA A 510 31.67 5.45 -9.31
N SER A 511 31.85 6.60 -8.63
CA SER A 511 31.30 6.82 -7.30
C SER A 511 29.81 6.47 -7.29
N ALA A 512 29.27 6.11 -6.11
CA ALA A 512 27.85 5.76 -5.95
C ALA A 512 26.87 6.92 -6.27
N ALA A 513 27.34 8.04 -6.82
CA ALA A 513 26.55 9.16 -7.32
C ALA A 513 26.92 9.51 -8.78
N VAL A 514 25.90 9.69 -9.63
CA VAL A 514 26.04 9.95 -11.08
C VAL A 514 24.96 10.93 -11.55
N GLU A 515 25.34 11.94 -12.34
CA GLU A 515 24.39 12.88 -12.97
C GLU A 515 23.41 12.16 -13.92
N ALA A 516 22.14 12.54 -13.92
CA ALA A 516 21.10 11.89 -14.74
C ALA A 516 21.41 11.83 -16.25
N SER A 517 22.22 12.76 -16.77
CA SER A 517 22.63 12.83 -18.18
C SER A 517 23.78 11.88 -18.55
N ARG A 518 24.44 11.26 -17.56
CA ARG A 518 25.59 10.40 -17.76
C ARG A 518 25.19 8.92 -17.84
N ARG A 519 26.11 8.12 -18.39
CA ARG A 519 26.04 6.66 -18.33
C ARG A 519 26.88 6.16 -17.17
N VAL A 520 26.41 5.10 -16.53
CA VAL A 520 27.13 4.34 -15.51
C VAL A 520 27.39 2.95 -16.04
N ARG A 521 28.61 2.43 -15.88
CA ARG A 521 28.91 1.04 -16.18
C ARG A 521 28.74 0.22 -14.91
N VAL A 522 27.95 -0.84 -15.02
CA VAL A 522 27.62 -1.76 -13.93
C VAL A 522 28.28 -3.10 -14.23
N PHE A 523 28.97 -3.66 -13.25
CA PHE A 523 29.71 -4.91 -13.38
C PHE A 523 29.16 -6.00 -12.48
N VAL A 524 29.33 -7.25 -12.89
CA VAL A 524 29.17 -8.43 -12.03
C VAL A 524 30.53 -9.11 -11.88
N ASP A 525 30.89 -9.39 -10.63
CA ASP A 525 32.17 -9.98 -10.24
C ASP A 525 31.93 -11.22 -9.36
N PRO A 526 32.40 -12.43 -9.75
CA PRO A 526 33.07 -12.72 -11.03
C PRO A 526 32.10 -12.67 -12.23
N PRO A 527 32.60 -12.52 -13.48
CA PRO A 527 31.77 -12.67 -14.67
C PRO A 527 31.08 -14.03 -14.70
N GLN A 528 29.79 -14.03 -15.05
CA GLN A 528 28.98 -15.24 -15.04
C GLN A 528 29.02 -15.96 -16.39
N ALA A 529 28.92 -17.29 -16.36
CA ALA A 529 28.93 -18.13 -17.55
C ALA A 529 27.67 -17.94 -18.43
N GLY A 530 26.54 -17.56 -17.82
CA GLY A 530 25.30 -17.21 -18.51
C GLY A 530 25.01 -15.70 -18.47
N PRO A 531 24.08 -15.21 -19.30
CA PRO A 531 23.66 -13.81 -19.25
C PRO A 531 22.99 -13.49 -17.91
N MET A 532 23.15 -12.25 -17.46
CA MET A 532 22.43 -11.72 -16.29
C MET A 532 21.57 -10.52 -16.66
N LEU A 533 20.37 -10.46 -16.10
CA LEU A 533 19.49 -9.30 -16.15
C LEU A 533 19.91 -8.30 -15.09
N LEU A 534 20.23 -7.07 -15.50
CA LEU A 534 20.37 -5.96 -14.58
C LEU A 534 18.98 -5.42 -14.24
N MET A 535 18.65 -5.46 -12.96
CA MET A 535 17.34 -5.12 -12.42
C MET A 535 17.41 -3.80 -11.66
N HIS A 536 16.42 -2.92 -11.89
CA HIS A 536 16.09 -1.77 -11.05
C HIS A 536 14.80 -2.11 -10.31
N ASP A 537 14.93 -2.45 -9.02
CA ASP A 537 13.90 -3.14 -8.26
C ASP A 537 13.37 -4.38 -9.02
N SER A 538 12.14 -4.34 -9.52
CA SER A 538 11.54 -5.44 -10.30
C SER A 538 11.70 -5.29 -11.82
N ARG A 539 12.28 -4.20 -12.31
CA ARG A 539 12.29 -3.85 -13.74
C ARG A 539 13.64 -4.18 -14.35
N LYS A 540 13.67 -4.98 -15.43
CA LYS A 540 14.86 -5.16 -16.26
C LYS A 540 15.24 -3.82 -16.91
N VAL A 541 16.47 -3.36 -16.69
CA VAL A 541 16.99 -2.11 -17.28
C VAL A 541 18.10 -2.36 -18.30
N ALA A 542 18.80 -3.49 -18.20
CA ALA A 542 19.78 -3.94 -19.18
C ALA A 542 20.01 -5.44 -19.05
N GLU A 543 20.80 -5.98 -19.98
CA GLU A 543 21.30 -7.36 -19.93
C GLU A 543 22.83 -7.32 -19.99
N ILE A 544 23.47 -8.11 -19.14
CA ILE A 544 24.92 -8.30 -19.10
C ILE A 544 25.19 -9.62 -19.82
N PRO A 545 25.82 -9.58 -21.02
CA PRO A 545 26.07 -10.79 -21.79
C PRO A 545 26.99 -11.77 -21.06
N ALA A 546 26.83 -13.06 -21.34
CA ALA A 546 27.68 -14.13 -20.82
C ALA A 546 29.18 -13.82 -21.02
N GLY A 547 29.98 -14.04 -19.99
CA GLY A 547 31.43 -13.81 -20.00
C GLY A 547 31.86 -12.33 -20.06
N GLN A 548 30.94 -11.38 -20.18
CA GLN A 548 31.27 -9.96 -20.05
C GLN A 548 31.22 -9.50 -18.60
N ALA A 549 32.15 -8.61 -18.24
CA ALA A 549 32.22 -8.08 -16.89
C ALA A 549 31.10 -7.08 -16.56
N GLY A 550 30.45 -6.44 -17.55
CA GLY A 550 29.46 -5.41 -17.26
C GLY A 550 28.82 -4.68 -18.46
N VAL A 551 27.80 -3.87 -18.17
CA VAL A 551 26.94 -3.16 -19.15
C VAL A 551 26.82 -1.67 -18.79
N GLU A 552 26.55 -0.81 -19.78
CA GLU A 552 26.24 0.61 -19.54
C GLU A 552 24.74 0.88 -19.44
N VAL A 553 24.35 1.72 -18.48
CA VAL A 553 22.98 2.21 -18.33
C VAL A 553 22.97 3.73 -18.28
N VAL A 554 22.00 4.36 -18.93
CA VAL A 554 21.73 5.80 -18.79
C VAL A 554 21.13 6.06 -17.41
N ALA A 555 21.83 6.82 -16.56
CA ALA A 555 21.45 7.01 -15.15
C ALA A 555 20.03 7.61 -15.01
N GLY A 556 19.69 8.60 -15.84
CA GLY A 556 18.37 9.22 -15.86
C GLY A 556 17.22 8.26 -16.20
N SER A 557 17.48 7.07 -16.76
CA SER A 557 16.41 6.09 -17.03
C SER A 557 15.85 5.46 -15.73
N LEU A 558 16.61 5.54 -14.63
CA LEU A 558 16.31 4.99 -13.31
C LEU A 558 15.46 5.94 -12.44
N GLY A 559 15.27 7.20 -12.85
CA GLY A 559 14.70 8.24 -11.98
C GLY A 559 15.77 8.84 -11.05
N ARG A 560 15.54 10.05 -10.55
CA ARG A 560 16.47 10.72 -9.62
C ARG A 560 16.39 10.08 -8.23
N GLY A 561 17.39 10.40 -7.39
CA GLY A 561 17.53 9.84 -6.05
C GLY A 561 18.20 8.47 -6.06
N PHE A 562 18.01 7.69 -4.99
CA PHE A 562 18.67 6.40 -4.83
C PHE A 562 17.92 5.30 -5.58
N ALA A 563 18.48 4.80 -6.67
CA ALA A 563 17.98 3.64 -7.40
C ALA A 563 18.64 2.35 -6.87
N ARG A 564 17.83 1.33 -6.57
CA ARG A 564 18.29 0.01 -6.13
C ARG A 564 18.54 -0.89 -7.34
N LEU A 565 19.78 -1.31 -7.53
CA LEU A 565 20.19 -2.19 -8.62
C LEU A 565 20.65 -3.56 -8.10
N SER A 566 20.27 -4.62 -8.79
CA SER A 566 20.77 -6.00 -8.59
C SER A 566 20.93 -6.67 -9.96
N ALA A 567 21.67 -7.77 -10.02
CA ALA A 567 21.70 -8.63 -11.21
C ALA A 567 21.11 -10.01 -10.88
N GLN A 568 20.39 -10.59 -11.84
CA GLN A 568 19.78 -11.91 -11.74
C GLN A 568 20.08 -12.75 -12.98
N SER A 569 20.51 -14.00 -12.80
CA SER A 569 20.65 -14.96 -13.91
C SER A 569 19.29 -15.44 -14.41
N GLU A 570 19.08 -15.46 -15.72
CA GLU A 570 17.84 -16.03 -16.30
C GLU A 570 17.78 -17.56 -16.18
N SER A 571 18.94 -18.23 -16.26
CA SER A 571 18.99 -19.70 -16.28
C SER A 571 18.97 -20.30 -14.88
N SER A 572 19.82 -19.81 -13.97
CA SER A 572 19.94 -20.35 -12.61
C SER A 572 19.08 -19.60 -11.58
N GLY A 573 18.55 -18.43 -11.94
CA GLY A 573 17.89 -17.53 -11.01
C GLY A 573 18.84 -16.81 -10.06
N ALA A 574 20.16 -17.03 -10.18
CA ALA A 574 21.14 -16.55 -9.20
C ALA A 574 21.17 -15.03 -9.07
N THR A 575 21.27 -14.51 -7.85
CA THR A 575 21.06 -13.08 -7.55
C THR A 575 22.28 -12.44 -6.86
N THR A 576 22.58 -11.20 -7.23
CA THR A 576 23.56 -10.38 -6.50
C THR A 576 22.91 -9.63 -5.34
N ALA A 577 23.69 -9.31 -4.31
CA ALA A 577 23.26 -8.33 -3.32
C ALA A 577 22.91 -6.98 -3.99
N PRO A 578 21.85 -6.29 -3.54
CA PRO A 578 21.45 -5.01 -4.12
C PRO A 578 22.47 -3.91 -3.79
N ARG A 579 22.65 -2.98 -4.72
CA ARG A 579 23.49 -1.79 -4.58
C ARG A 579 22.69 -0.55 -4.91
N TRP A 580 22.96 0.53 -4.17
CA TRP A 580 22.31 1.81 -4.39
C TRP A 580 23.17 2.72 -5.26
N LEU A 581 22.55 3.31 -6.27
CA LEU A 581 23.11 4.36 -7.11
C LEU A 581 22.31 5.64 -6.90
N GLU A 582 22.95 6.69 -6.43
CA GLU A 582 22.39 8.04 -6.35
C GLU A 582 22.42 8.68 -7.74
N VAL A 583 21.24 8.92 -8.32
CA VAL A 583 21.08 9.63 -9.58
C VAL A 583 20.78 11.10 -9.27
N ARG A 584 21.69 11.99 -9.65
CA ARG A 584 21.59 13.43 -9.38
C ARG A 584 20.76 14.16 -10.40
#